data_AF-A0AAE2JK79-F1
#
_entry.id   AF-A0AAE2JK79-F1
#
_cell.length_a   1.000
_cell.length_b   1.000
_cell.length_c   1.000
_cell.angle_alpha   90.00
_cell.angle_beta   90.00
_cell.angle_gamma   90.00
#
_symmetry.space_group_name_H-M   'P 1'
#
loop_
_entity.id
_entity.type
_entity.pdbx_description
1 polymer ?
#
loop_
_entity_poly.entity_id
_entity_poly.type
_entity_poly.pdbx_seq_one_letter_code
_entity_poly.pdbx_strand_id
1 'polypeptide(L)'
;MLDFLWQLAGLYDYITIFTTWSFVLAFLYNLSASINKSDKSCTQLAFIMMVSYTSSIFMDPLSKTPHLTLFIFDIVTIFFLIIWRIYFSKNLPVAFYYLLVGLSFNAFVFFGMHYDSIVLGNLDYWWFWALYAIGQIIFDLTMLLVLLINKDFLGLVALKRYLLNRIKNTHQKVE
;
A
#
# COMPACT_ATOMS: atom_id res chain seq x y z
N MET A 1 15.76 -20.04 7.05
CA MET A 1 14.53 -19.22 7.01
C MET A 1 14.44 -18.36 8.26
N LEU A 2 14.52 -18.94 9.46
CA LEU A 2 14.51 -18.20 10.73
C LEU A 2 15.60 -17.10 10.83
N ASP A 3 16.86 -17.45 10.54
CA ASP A 3 17.99 -16.50 10.61
C ASP A 3 17.82 -15.31 9.65
N PHE A 4 17.24 -15.57 8.48
CA PHE A 4 16.93 -14.53 7.50
C PHE A 4 15.84 -13.59 7.99
N LEU A 5 14.80 -14.10 8.65
CA LEU A 5 13.73 -13.27 9.22
C LEU A 5 14.25 -12.42 10.37
N TRP A 6 15.16 -12.94 11.20
CA TRP A 6 15.83 -12.15 12.25
C TRP A 6 16.70 -11.03 11.68
N GLN A 7 17.45 -11.30 10.60
CA GLN A 7 18.21 -10.27 9.91
C GLN A 7 17.30 -9.20 9.30
N LEU A 8 16.18 -9.60 8.68
CA LEU A 8 15.18 -8.66 8.15
C LEU A 8 14.54 -7.82 9.25
N ALA A 9 14.19 -8.43 10.38
CA ALA A 9 13.64 -7.72 11.54
C ALA A 9 14.63 -6.69 12.08
N GLY A 10 15.93 -7.04 12.14
CA GLY A 10 17.00 -6.09 12.51
C GLY A 10 17.18 -4.95 11.51
N LEU A 11 16.70 -5.10 10.27
CA LEU A 11 16.74 -4.07 9.24
C LEU A 11 15.43 -3.26 9.13
N TYR A 12 14.40 -3.60 9.91
CA TYR A 12 13.06 -3.05 9.77
C TYR A 12 13.02 -1.52 9.84
N ASP A 13 13.74 -0.92 10.79
CA ASP A 13 13.78 0.54 10.93
C ASP A 13 14.43 1.20 9.71
N TYR A 14 15.52 0.64 9.19
CA TYR A 14 16.19 1.14 7.99
C TYR A 14 15.31 0.99 6.74
N ILE A 15 14.61 -0.13 6.62
CA ILE A 15 13.65 -0.38 5.53
C ILE A 15 12.51 0.63 5.59
N THR A 16 11.95 0.87 6.78
CA THR A 16 10.87 1.84 6.99
C THR A 16 11.32 3.26 6.62
N ILE A 17 12.49 3.68 7.08
CA ILE A 17 13.08 4.98 6.72
C ILE A 17 13.27 5.07 5.20
N PHE A 18 13.87 4.04 4.58
CA PHE A 18 14.09 3.99 3.13
C PHE A 18 12.78 4.08 2.34
N THR A 19 11.75 3.34 2.74
CA THR A 19 10.44 3.36 2.09
C THR A 19 9.79 4.73 2.19
N THR A 20 9.82 5.37 3.36
CA THR A 20 9.26 6.72 3.53
C THR A 20 9.98 7.75 2.67
N TRP A 21 11.31 7.75 2.65
CA TRP A 21 12.08 8.63 1.76
C TRP A 21 11.77 8.38 0.29
N SER A 22 11.53 7.12 -0.09
CA SER A 22 11.14 6.77 -1.45
C SER A 22 9.79 7.37 -1.83
N PHE A 23 8.80 7.37 -0.92
CA PHE A 23 7.50 8.03 -1.17
C PHE A 23 7.62 9.57 -1.25
N VAL A 24 8.50 10.18 -0.45
CA VAL A 24 8.83 11.61 -0.58
C VAL A 24 9.41 11.91 -1.96
N LEU A 25 10.38 11.12 -2.42
CA LEU A 25 10.98 11.26 -3.74
C LEU A 25 9.97 11.02 -4.86
N ALA A 26 9.08 10.04 -4.72
CA ALA A 26 8.02 9.79 -5.68
C ALA A 26 7.03 10.96 -5.78
N PHE A 27 6.70 11.60 -4.65
CA PHE A 27 5.91 12.83 -4.65
C PHE A 27 6.64 13.97 -5.37
N LEU A 28 7.90 14.25 -5.04
CA LEU A 28 8.67 15.32 -5.67
C LEU A 28 8.85 15.10 -7.18
N TYR A 29 9.10 13.85 -7.59
CA TYR A 29 9.14 13.46 -9.00
C TYR A 29 7.81 13.75 -9.69
N ASN A 30 6.69 13.30 -9.11
CA ASN A 30 5.35 13.56 -9.67
C ASN A 30 5.00 15.05 -9.65
N LEU A 31 5.46 15.81 -8.65
CA LEU A 31 5.26 17.25 -8.58
C LEU A 31 5.94 17.93 -9.76
N SER A 32 7.23 17.66 -9.96
CA SER A 32 8.03 18.17 -11.08
C SER A 32 7.44 17.76 -12.44
N ALA A 33 7.17 16.46 -12.63
CA ALA A 33 6.62 15.92 -13.87
C ALA A 33 5.22 16.43 -14.19
N SER A 34 4.48 16.89 -13.19
CA SER A 34 3.13 17.42 -13.38
C SER A 34 3.09 18.89 -13.74
N ILE A 35 4.14 19.71 -13.52
CA ILE A 35 4.09 21.19 -13.59
C ILE A 35 3.30 21.68 -14.82
N ASN A 36 3.63 21.15 -16.00
CA ASN A 36 3.00 21.55 -17.28
C ASN A 36 1.88 20.61 -17.78
N LYS A 37 1.38 19.70 -16.93
CA LYS A 37 0.27 18.79 -17.22
C LYS A 37 -1.01 19.26 -16.54
N SER A 38 -2.13 19.15 -17.26
CA SER A 38 -3.46 19.43 -16.73
C SER A 38 -3.93 18.37 -15.72
N ASP A 39 -3.52 17.12 -15.92
CA ASP A 39 -3.79 16.02 -14.99
C ASP A 39 -2.77 16.03 -13.83
N LYS A 40 -3.28 16.25 -12.61
CA LYS A 40 -2.53 16.24 -11.36
C LYS A 40 -2.87 15.04 -10.48
N SER A 41 -3.69 14.09 -10.97
CA SER A 41 -4.22 13.00 -10.15
C SER A 41 -3.13 12.10 -9.56
N CYS A 42 -2.10 11.76 -10.34
CA CYS A 42 -0.98 10.96 -9.84
C CYS A 42 -0.15 11.71 -8.77
N THR A 43 0.03 13.03 -8.92
CA THR A 43 0.72 13.87 -7.93
C THR A 43 -0.05 13.98 -6.63
N GLN A 44 -1.38 14.12 -6.70
CA GLN A 44 -2.24 14.14 -5.51
C GLN A 44 -2.21 12.79 -4.78
N LEU A 45 -2.22 11.67 -5.51
CA LEU A 45 -2.05 10.34 -4.92
C LEU A 45 -0.68 10.17 -4.26
N ALA A 46 0.39 10.59 -4.93
CA ALA A 46 1.74 10.55 -4.37
C ALA A 46 1.86 11.41 -3.10
N PHE A 47 1.16 12.56 -3.06
CA PHE A 47 1.10 13.42 -1.88
C PHE A 47 0.41 12.72 -0.70
N ILE A 48 -0.76 12.10 -0.94
CA ILE A 48 -1.48 11.34 0.10
C ILE A 48 -0.59 10.23 0.67
N MET A 49 0.08 9.48 -0.20
CA MET A 49 0.99 8.41 0.21
C MET A 49 2.21 8.94 0.98
N MET A 50 2.82 10.03 0.51
CA MET A 50 3.94 10.66 1.21
C MET A 50 3.55 11.11 2.63
N VAL A 51 2.41 11.80 2.77
CA VAL A 51 1.92 12.25 4.09
C VAL A 51 1.67 11.05 4.99
N SER A 52 1.00 10.02 4.47
CA SER A 52 0.73 8.78 5.19
C SER A 52 2.03 8.13 5.72
N TYR A 53 2.99 7.81 4.85
CA TYR A 53 4.24 7.14 5.27
C TYR A 53 5.11 8.02 6.18
N THR A 54 5.11 9.34 5.98
CA THR A 54 5.83 10.28 6.87
C THR A 54 5.19 10.32 8.26
N SER A 55 3.86 10.36 8.35
CA SER A 55 3.14 10.31 9.62
C SER A 55 3.33 8.97 10.34
N SER A 56 3.43 7.86 9.62
CA SER A 56 3.66 6.53 10.20
C SER A 56 5.00 6.42 10.94
N ILE A 57 6.04 7.17 10.55
CA ILE A 57 7.34 7.16 11.26
C ILE A 57 7.21 7.72 12.68
N PHE A 58 6.31 8.68 12.90
CA PHE A 58 6.10 9.27 14.21
C PHE A 58 5.22 8.40 15.13
N MET A 59 4.75 7.24 14.64
CA MET A 59 4.00 6.30 15.45
C MET A 59 4.96 5.37 16.18
N ASP A 60 4.92 5.44 17.51
CA ASP A 60 5.93 4.83 18.39
C ASP A 60 5.92 3.28 18.28
N PRO A 61 7.03 2.64 17.85
CA PRO A 61 7.18 1.19 17.82
C PRO A 61 7.07 0.56 19.22
N LEU A 62 7.29 1.34 20.28
CA LEU A 62 7.23 0.91 21.68
C LEU A 62 5.81 0.92 22.27
N SER A 63 4.80 1.30 21.48
CA SER A 63 3.40 1.21 21.91
C SER A 63 3.00 -0.25 22.18
N LYS A 64 2.02 -0.48 23.06
CA LYS A 64 1.56 -1.85 23.42
C LYS A 64 1.02 -2.66 22.22
N THR A 65 0.67 -2.01 21.11
CA THR A 65 0.04 -2.65 19.95
C THR A 65 0.50 -2.01 18.62
N PRO A 66 1.78 -2.14 18.24
CA PRO A 66 2.34 -1.42 17.09
C PRO A 66 1.66 -1.83 15.77
N HIS A 67 1.39 -3.13 15.58
CA HIS A 67 0.71 -3.64 14.40
C HIS A 67 -0.73 -3.15 14.25
N LEU A 68 -1.46 -2.95 15.37
CA LEU A 68 -2.83 -2.44 15.32
C LEU A 68 -2.86 -0.96 14.92
N THR A 69 -1.90 -0.19 15.42
CA THR A 69 -1.75 1.22 15.07
C THR A 69 -1.51 1.39 13.57
N LEU A 70 -0.59 0.61 13.00
CA LEU A 70 -0.31 0.59 11.55
C LEU A 70 -1.52 0.14 10.73
N PHE A 71 -2.25 -0.88 11.19
CA PHE A 71 -3.51 -1.30 10.57
C PHE A 71 -4.54 -0.16 10.50
N ILE A 72 -4.80 0.53 11.61
CA ILE A 72 -5.74 1.66 11.65
C ILE A 72 -5.28 2.75 10.69
N PHE A 73 -3.97 2.97 10.62
CA PHE A 73 -3.39 3.99 9.76
C PHE A 73 -3.56 3.68 8.26
N ASP A 74 -3.39 2.43 7.85
CA ASP A 74 -3.69 1.99 6.49
C ASP A 74 -5.18 2.16 6.16
N ILE A 75 -6.08 1.82 7.09
CA ILE A 75 -7.52 2.03 6.92
C ILE A 75 -7.85 3.51 6.75
N VAL A 76 -7.25 4.38 7.56
CA VAL A 76 -7.39 5.85 7.45
C VAL A 76 -6.86 6.34 6.09
N THR A 77 -5.73 5.81 5.63
CA THR A 77 -5.15 6.18 4.33
C THR A 77 -6.06 5.74 3.17
N ILE A 78 -6.60 4.52 3.22
CA ILE A 78 -7.60 4.03 2.25
C ILE A 78 -8.83 4.94 2.25
N PHE A 79 -9.31 5.35 3.42
CA PHE A 79 -10.44 6.27 3.54
C PHE A 79 -10.15 7.62 2.86
N PHE A 80 -8.96 8.20 3.07
CA PHE A 80 -8.53 9.41 2.37
C PHE A 80 -8.43 9.22 0.85
N LEU A 81 -7.96 8.05 0.37
CA LEU A 81 -7.94 7.74 -1.06
C LEU A 81 -9.36 7.66 -1.65
N ILE A 82 -10.32 7.11 -0.91
CA ILE A 82 -11.72 7.03 -1.32
C ILE A 82 -12.35 8.43 -1.38
N ILE A 83 -12.13 9.27 -0.36
CA ILE A 83 -12.56 10.67 -0.36
C ILE A 83 -11.96 11.40 -1.56
N TRP A 84 -10.64 11.26 -1.77
CA TRP A 84 -9.96 11.87 -2.91
C TRP A 84 -10.59 11.44 -4.24
N ARG A 85 -10.92 10.15 -4.38
CA ARG A 85 -11.62 9.63 -5.56
C ARG A 85 -12.97 10.30 -5.78
N ILE A 86 -13.75 10.53 -4.73
CA ILE A 86 -15.10 11.11 -4.83
C ILE A 86 -15.05 12.59 -5.25
N TYR A 87 -14.13 13.37 -4.66
CA TYR A 87 -14.14 14.83 -4.79
C TYR A 87 -13.18 15.39 -5.86
N PHE A 88 -12.04 14.74 -6.10
CA PHE A 88 -10.96 15.30 -6.93
C PHE A 88 -10.70 14.52 -8.23
N SER A 89 -11.08 13.25 -8.30
CA SER A 89 -10.73 12.39 -9.43
C SER A 89 -11.80 12.41 -10.53
N LYS A 90 -11.49 13.06 -11.67
CA LYS A 90 -12.27 12.91 -12.92
C LYS A 90 -11.95 11.60 -13.64
N ASN A 91 -10.68 11.20 -13.66
CA ASN A 91 -10.18 9.96 -14.25
C ASN A 91 -9.35 9.19 -13.22
N LEU A 92 -9.52 7.87 -13.15
CA LEU A 92 -8.79 7.03 -12.21
C LEU A 92 -7.43 6.62 -12.81
N PRO A 93 -6.30 7.14 -12.29
CA PRO A 93 -4.99 6.70 -12.74
C PRO A 93 -4.76 5.23 -12.33
N VAL A 94 -3.86 4.55 -13.03
CA VAL A 94 -3.50 3.15 -12.72
C VAL A 94 -3.00 3.04 -11.28
N ALA A 95 -2.21 4.03 -10.84
CA ALA A 95 -1.68 4.10 -9.48
C ALA A 95 -2.78 3.93 -8.41
N PHE A 96 -3.96 4.53 -8.59
CA PHE A 96 -5.06 4.43 -7.61
C PHE A 96 -5.41 2.97 -7.24
N TYR A 97 -5.47 2.09 -8.24
CA TYR A 97 -5.83 0.69 -8.02
C TYR A 97 -4.76 -0.08 -7.27
N TYR A 98 -3.49 0.17 -7.61
CA TYR A 98 -2.35 -0.45 -6.96
C TYR A 98 -2.20 0.02 -5.52
N LEU A 99 -2.42 1.32 -5.25
CA LEU A 99 -2.43 1.86 -3.89
C LEU A 99 -3.53 1.22 -3.05
N LEU A 100 -4.75 1.09 -3.60
CA LEU A 100 -5.86 0.47 -2.87
C LEU A 100 -5.58 -1.01 -2.56
N VAL A 101 -5.05 -1.76 -3.52
CA VAL A 101 -4.70 -3.18 -3.33
C VAL A 101 -3.53 -3.34 -2.35
N GLY A 102 -2.48 -2.52 -2.48
CA GLY A 102 -1.31 -2.58 -1.61
C GLY A 102 -1.63 -2.22 -0.18
N LEU A 103 -2.34 -1.12 0.06
CA LEU A 103 -2.79 -0.75 1.40
C LEU A 103 -3.77 -1.77 2.00
N SER A 104 -4.65 -2.38 1.18
CA SER A 104 -5.56 -3.42 1.68
C SER A 104 -4.79 -4.68 2.11
N PHE A 105 -3.75 -5.04 1.36
CA PHE A 105 -2.87 -6.15 1.72
C PHE A 105 -2.07 -5.82 2.99
N ASN A 106 -1.45 -4.64 3.08
CA ASN A 106 -0.72 -4.21 4.27
C ASN A 106 -1.64 -4.22 5.51
N ALA A 107 -2.85 -3.64 5.41
CA ALA A 107 -3.84 -3.66 6.48
C ALA A 107 -4.20 -5.09 6.91
N PHE A 108 -4.46 -5.99 5.94
CA PHE A 108 -4.76 -7.40 6.24
C PHE A 108 -3.62 -8.08 7.03
N VAL A 109 -2.39 -7.86 6.58
CA VAL A 109 -1.21 -8.47 7.21
C VAL A 109 -0.94 -7.86 8.59
N PHE A 110 -1.04 -6.55 8.76
CA PHE A 110 -0.88 -5.90 10.07
C PHE A 110 -1.93 -6.36 11.07
N PHE A 111 -3.19 -6.49 10.64
CA PHE A 111 -4.24 -7.03 11.48
C PHE A 111 -3.95 -8.48 11.87
N GLY A 112 -3.51 -9.31 10.91
CA GLY A 112 -3.11 -10.69 11.19
C GLY A 112 -1.94 -10.77 12.17
N MET A 113 -0.93 -9.90 12.06
CA MET A 113 0.21 -9.86 12.98
C MET A 113 -0.22 -9.42 14.37
N HIS A 114 -1.13 -8.44 14.47
CA HIS A 114 -1.69 -8.06 15.76
C HIS A 114 -2.43 -9.24 16.42
N TYR A 115 -3.24 -9.96 15.65
CA TYR A 115 -3.97 -11.12 16.15
C TYR A 115 -3.02 -12.25 16.58
N ASP A 116 -2.03 -12.58 15.76
CA ASP A 116 -1.06 -13.64 16.04
C ASP A 116 -0.18 -13.31 17.27
N SER A 117 0.45 -12.14 17.29
CA SER A 117 1.43 -11.80 18.33
C SER A 117 0.81 -11.33 19.64
N ILE A 118 -0.31 -10.61 19.60
CA ILE A 118 -0.93 -10.02 20.81
C ILE A 118 -2.09 -10.86 21.34
N VAL A 119 -2.97 -11.37 20.46
CA VAL A 119 -4.17 -12.11 20.90
C VAL A 119 -3.85 -13.57 21.17
N LEU A 120 -3.12 -14.23 20.26
CA LEU A 120 -2.71 -15.63 20.44
C LEU A 120 -1.40 -15.77 21.23
N GLY A 121 -0.63 -14.69 21.37
CA GLY A 121 0.64 -14.70 22.11
C GLY A 121 1.75 -15.48 21.39
N ASN A 122 1.63 -15.66 20.07
CA ASN A 122 2.62 -16.37 19.28
C ASN A 122 3.79 -15.45 18.93
N LEU A 123 4.94 -15.71 19.54
CA LEU A 123 6.18 -14.93 19.35
C LEU A 123 7.20 -15.67 18.49
N ASP A 124 6.91 -16.92 18.12
CA ASP A 124 7.80 -17.74 17.31
C ASP A 124 7.62 -17.42 15.82
N TYR A 125 8.74 -17.29 15.11
CA TYR A 125 8.71 -17.07 13.67
C TYR A 125 8.13 -18.29 12.96
N TRP A 126 7.03 -18.07 12.25
CA TRP A 126 6.39 -19.05 11.37
C TRP A 126 6.06 -18.41 10.03
N TRP A 127 5.44 -19.17 9.12
CA TRP A 127 5.26 -18.73 7.73
C TRP A 127 4.53 -17.38 7.60
N PHE A 128 3.63 -17.04 8.54
CA PHE A 128 2.91 -15.77 8.51
C PHE A 128 3.82 -14.57 8.80
N TRP A 129 4.80 -14.72 9.69
CA TRP A 129 5.82 -13.69 9.92
C TRP A 129 6.68 -13.45 8.66
N ALA A 130 6.96 -14.50 7.89
CA ALA A 130 7.64 -14.38 6.61
C ALA A 130 6.77 -13.66 5.56
N LEU A 131 5.48 -13.99 5.50
CA LEU A 131 4.51 -13.28 4.65
C LEU A 131 4.44 -11.80 5.04
N TYR A 132 4.48 -11.49 6.33
CA TYR A 132 4.50 -10.12 6.83
C TYR A 132 5.74 -9.36 6.39
N ALA A 133 6.93 -9.84 6.77
CA ALA A 133 8.18 -9.14 6.51
C ALA A 133 8.43 -8.96 5.00
N ILE A 134 8.26 -10.02 4.20
CA ILE A 134 8.55 -9.98 2.76
C ILE A 134 7.40 -9.31 2.00
N GLY A 135 6.16 -9.63 2.36
CA GLY A 135 4.97 -9.11 1.69
C GLY A 135 4.87 -7.60 1.81
N GLN A 136 5.06 -7.05 3.02
CA GLN A 136 5.02 -5.60 3.22
C GLN A 136 6.04 -4.88 2.33
N ILE A 137 7.30 -5.36 2.28
CA ILE A 137 8.34 -4.78 1.42
C ILE A 137 7.93 -4.83 -0.06
N ILE A 138 7.43 -5.97 -0.54
CA ILE A 138 7.03 -6.13 -1.94
C ILE A 138 5.90 -5.18 -2.31
N PHE A 139 4.87 -5.05 -1.46
CA PHE A 139 3.73 -4.19 -1.73
C PHE A 139 4.08 -2.70 -1.62
N ASP A 140 4.92 -2.31 -0.67
CA ASP A 140 5.44 -0.95 -0.57
C ASP A 140 6.24 -0.55 -1.81
N LEU A 141 7.16 -1.42 -2.26
CA LEU A 141 7.92 -1.19 -3.50
C LEU A 141 7.01 -1.17 -4.74
N THR A 142 5.98 -2.00 -4.77
CA THR A 142 5.00 -2.03 -5.87
C THR A 142 4.20 -0.71 -5.94
N MET A 143 3.73 -0.22 -4.80
CA MET A 143 3.05 1.08 -4.69
C MET A 143 3.96 2.25 -5.02
N LEU A 144 5.24 2.17 -4.66
CA LEU A 144 6.25 3.16 -5.06
C LEU A 144 6.44 3.16 -6.59
N LEU A 145 6.70 2.00 -7.18
CA LEU A 145 6.96 1.84 -8.61
C LEU A 145 5.78 2.32 -9.46
N VAL A 146 4.55 2.01 -9.05
CA VAL A 146 3.37 2.47 -9.80
C VAL A 146 3.22 4.00 -9.75
N LEU A 147 3.62 4.66 -8.67
CA LEU A 147 3.59 6.12 -8.58
C LEU A 147 4.64 6.77 -9.49
N LEU A 148 5.79 6.11 -9.71
CA LEU A 148 6.85 6.62 -10.58
C LEU A 148 6.53 6.40 -12.07
N ILE A 149 6.02 5.21 -12.41
CA ILE A 149 5.83 4.80 -13.81
C ILE A 149 4.41 5.13 -14.30
N ASN A 150 3.41 5.07 -13.41
CA ASN A 150 1.98 5.17 -13.70
C ASN A 150 1.53 4.26 -14.86
N LYS A 151 2.10 3.04 -14.93
CA LYS A 151 1.73 1.99 -15.90
C LYS A 151 1.26 0.73 -15.19
N ASP A 152 0.40 -0.01 -15.87
CA ASP A 152 -0.19 -1.27 -15.38
C ASP A 152 0.78 -2.43 -15.62
N PHE A 153 1.88 -2.47 -14.89
CA PHE A 153 2.97 -3.44 -15.13
C PHE A 153 2.62 -4.87 -14.66
N LEU A 154 1.83 -5.00 -13.61
CA LEU A 154 1.27 -6.30 -13.15
C LEU A 154 -0.04 -6.67 -13.85
N GLY A 155 -0.58 -5.78 -14.70
CA GLY A 155 -1.84 -6.03 -15.39
C GLY A 155 -3.07 -6.08 -14.45
N LEU A 156 -3.04 -5.41 -13.30
CA LEU A 156 -4.18 -5.38 -12.36
C LEU A 156 -5.39 -4.67 -12.99
N VAL A 157 -5.15 -3.59 -13.74
CA VAL A 157 -6.21 -2.87 -14.43
C VAL A 157 -6.73 -3.70 -15.61
N ALA A 158 -5.87 -4.41 -16.31
CA ALA A 158 -6.26 -5.39 -17.33
C ALA A 158 -7.11 -6.53 -16.75
N LEU A 159 -6.71 -7.10 -15.60
CA LEU A 159 -7.43 -8.16 -14.90
C LEU A 159 -8.82 -7.68 -14.46
N LYS A 160 -8.91 -6.49 -13.85
CA LYS A 160 -10.19 -5.88 -13.48
C LYS A 160 -11.12 -5.75 -14.69
N ARG A 161 -10.63 -5.23 -15.83
CA ARG A 161 -11.44 -5.11 -17.05
C ARG A 161 -11.90 -6.47 -17.56
N TYR A 162 -11.01 -7.46 -17.56
CA TYR A 162 -11.34 -8.83 -17.96
C TYR A 162 -12.45 -9.44 -17.09
N LEU A 163 -12.32 -9.33 -15.77
CA LEU A 163 -13.32 -9.84 -14.82
C LEU A 163 -14.67 -9.13 -14.98
N LEU A 164 -14.68 -7.81 -15.10
CA LEU A 164 -15.92 -7.04 -15.29
C LEU A 164 -16.60 -7.36 -16.62
N ASN A 165 -15.84 -7.49 -17.71
CA ASN A 165 -16.38 -7.87 -19.01
C ASN A 165 -16.96 -9.29 -18.99
N ARG A 166 -16.32 -10.22 -18.27
CA ARG A 166 -16.84 -11.58 -18.09
C ARG A 166 -18.16 -11.59 -17.33
N ILE A 167 -18.26 -10.84 -16.22
CA ILE A 167 -19.50 -10.71 -15.43
C ILE A 167 -20.63 -10.15 -16.30
N LYS A 168 -20.36 -9.09 -17.07
CA LYS A 168 -21.35 -8.47 -17.98
C LYS A 168 -21.86 -9.45 -19.04
N ASN A 169 -20.95 -10.21 -19.66
CA ASN A 169 -21.31 -11.22 -20.67
C ASN A 169 -22.08 -12.41 -20.06
N THR A 170 -21.85 -12.75 -18.79
CA THR A 170 -22.64 -13.78 -18.09
C THR A 170 -24.06 -13.30 -17.82
N HIS A 171 -24.26 -12.02 -17.42
CA HIS A 171 -25.59 -11.46 -17.21
C HIS A 171 -26.41 -11.36 -18.52
N GLN A 172 -25.78 -11.01 -19.66
CA GLN A 172 -26.47 -10.97 -20.96
C GLN A 172 -26.87 -12.33 -21.55
N LYS A 173 -26.40 -13.45 -21.01
CA LYS A 173 -26.76 -14.81 -21.47
C LYS A 173 -27.91 -15.44 -20.67
N VAL A 174 -28.36 -14.79 -19.60
CA VAL A 174 -29.37 -15.30 -18.66
C VAL A 174 -30.71 -14.56 -18.82
N GLU A 175 -30.74 -13.46 -19.58
CA GLU A 175 -31.94 -12.78 -20.09
C GLU A 175 -32.26 -13.25 -21.51
#